data_AF-A0A7K1JN25-F1
#
_entry.id   AF-A0A7K1JN25-F1
#
_cell.length_a   1.000
_cell.length_b   1.000
_cell.length_c   1.000
_cell.angle_alpha   90.00
_cell.angle_beta   90.00
_cell.angle_gamma   90.00
#
_symmetry.space_group_name_H-M   'P 1'
#
loop_
_entity.id
_entity.type
_entity.pdbx_description
1 polymer ?
#
loop_
_entity_poly.entity_id
_entity_poly.type
_entity_poly.pdbx_seq_one_letter_code
_entity_poly.pdbx_strand_id
1 'polypeptide(L)' 'MPDTAAAKKQRRGSETRQRTDQISLRLLPAEGAALHMLAKQHGHSSRQALILDALKPLIAASTQISS' A
#
# COMPACT_ATOMS: atom_id res chain seq x y z
N MET A 1 -53.92 1.23 4.40
CA MET A 1 -52.55 1.76 4.54
C MET A 1 -51.88 1.07 5.71
N PRO A 2 -50.82 0.28 5.47
CA PRO A 2 -49.65 0.41 6.33
C PRO A 2 -48.38 0.68 5.52
N ASP A 3 -47.59 1.62 6.04
CA ASP A 3 -46.25 2.02 5.65
C ASP A 3 -45.30 0.83 5.56
N THR A 4 -44.97 0.40 4.34
CA THR A 4 -43.83 -0.46 4.10
C THR A 4 -42.59 0.42 4.11
N ALA A 5 -41.96 0.53 5.28
CA ALA A 5 -40.66 1.18 5.46
C ALA A 5 -39.65 0.57 4.47
N ALA A 6 -39.44 1.28 3.35
CA ALA A 6 -38.48 0.90 2.33
C ALA A 6 -37.09 0.89 2.98
N ALA A 7 -36.59 -0.32 3.24
CA ALA A 7 -35.24 -0.56 3.70
C ALA A 7 -34.27 0.14 2.74
N LYS A 8 -33.72 1.28 3.18
CA LYS A 8 -32.74 2.06 2.42
C LYS A 8 -31.56 1.14 2.17
N LYS A 9 -31.46 0.66 0.92
CA LYS A 9 -30.33 -0.09 0.39
C LYS A 9 -29.08 0.76 0.64
N GLN A 10 -28.38 0.50 1.74
CA GLN A 10 -27.10 1.12 2.00
C GLN A 10 -26.18 0.69 0.87
N ARG A 11 -25.89 1.62 -0.04
CA ARG A 11 -24.77 1.49 -0.97
C ARG A 11 -23.54 1.42 -0.08
N ARG A 12 -23.17 0.20 0.28
CA ARG A 12 -21.86 -0.16 0.81
C ARG A 12 -20.89 0.24 -0.27
N GLY A 13 -20.39 1.48 -0.17
CA GLY A 13 -19.29 1.94 -0.98
C GLY A 13 -18.19 0.89 -0.89
N SER A 14 -17.58 0.59 -2.02
CA SER A 14 -16.47 -0.35 -2.16
C SER A 14 -15.30 0.06 -1.26
N GLU A 15 -15.39 -0.30 0.02
CA GLU A 15 -14.36 -0.20 1.06
C GLU A 15 -13.23 -1.22 0.80
N THR A 16 -13.30 -1.94 -0.32
CA THR A 16 -12.27 -2.82 -0.87
C THR A 16 -11.33 -2.10 -1.84
N ARG A 17 -11.30 -0.76 -1.86
CA ARG A 17 -10.26 -0.03 -2.58
C ARG A 17 -8.97 -0.11 -1.76
N GLN A 18 -8.21 -1.18 -2.02
CA GLN A 18 -6.82 -1.33 -1.61
C GLN A 18 -6.12 0.03 -1.75
N ARG A 19 -5.39 0.45 -0.71
CA ARG A 19 -4.68 1.73 -0.68
C ARG A 19 -3.79 1.85 -1.92
N THR A 20 -4.27 2.53 -2.95
CA THR A 20 -3.56 2.76 -4.22
C THR A 20 -2.91 4.13 -4.21
N ASP A 21 -2.14 4.43 -3.17
CA ASP A 21 -1.23 5.55 -3.28
C ASP A 21 -0.04 5.09 -4.13
N GLN A 22 0.13 5.72 -5.29
CA GLN A 22 1.12 5.32 -6.28
C GLN A 22 2.26 6.33 -6.28
N ILE A 23 3.46 5.85 -5.98
CA ILE A 23 4.69 6.63 -6.09
C ILE A 23 5.48 6.17 -7.31
N SER A 24 5.83 7.11 -8.19
CA SER A 24 6.74 6.86 -9.31
C SER A 24 8.18 7.12 -8.87
N LEU A 25 9.00 6.07 -8.81
CA LEU A 25 10.42 6.20 -8.54
C LEU A 25 11.20 6.26 -9.85
N ARG A 26 12.03 7.28 -10.02
CA ARG A 26 13.00 7.34 -11.13
C ARG A 26 14.25 6.61 -10.71
N LEU A 27 14.54 5.51 -11.40
CA LEU A 27 15.69 4.65 -11.14
C LEU A 27 16.53 4.55 -12.40
N LEU A 28 17.84 4.46 -12.24
CA LEU A 28 18.72 4.02 -13.32
C LEU A 28 18.43 2.53 -13.63
N PRO A 29 18.68 2.07 -14.88
CA PRO A 29 18.49 0.67 -15.24
C PRO A 29 19.25 -0.31 -14.33
N ALA A 30 20.47 0.06 -13.93
CA ALA A 30 21.29 -0.73 -13.01
C ALA A 30 20.67 -0.84 -11.60
N GLU A 31 20.12 0.26 -11.07
CA GLU A 31 19.46 0.27 -9.77
C GLU A 31 18.18 -0.56 -9.77
N GLY A 32 17.40 -0.48 -10.85
CA GLY A 32 16.20 -1.30 -11.03
C GLY A 32 16.50 -2.79 -11.06
N ALA A 33 17.61 -3.20 -11.69
CA ALA A 33 18.09 -4.57 -11.71
C ALA A 33 18.61 -5.02 -10.34
N ALA A 34 19.39 -4.18 -9.66
CA ALA A 34 19.89 -4.44 -8.32
C ALA A 34 18.76 -4.63 -7.32
N LEU A 35 17.73 -3.77 -7.33
CA LEU A 35 16.55 -3.92 -6.47
C LEU A 35 15.79 -5.21 -6.72
N HIS A 36 15.71 -5.65 -7.97
CA HIS A 36 15.07 -6.92 -8.30
C HIS A 36 15.86 -8.12 -7.78
N MET A 37 17.19 -8.08 -7.90
CA MET A 37 18.08 -9.10 -7.33
C MET A 37 17.99 -9.14 -5.81
N LEU A 38 18.10 -7.98 -5.16
CA LEU A 38 18.00 -7.85 -3.71
C LEU A 38 16.64 -8.36 -3.20
N ALA A 39 15.54 -8.02 -3.88
CA ALA A 39 14.22 -8.50 -3.50
C ALA A 39 14.17 -10.05 -3.50
N LYS A 40 14.74 -10.70 -4.53
CA LYS A 40 14.81 -12.16 -4.59
C LYS A 40 15.71 -12.75 -3.50
N GLN A 41 16.88 -12.16 -3.27
CA GLN A 41 17.85 -12.62 -2.27
C GLN A 41 17.28 -12.57 -0.85
N HIS A 42 16.50 -11.53 -0.54
CA HIS A 42 15.83 -11.37 0.75
C HIS A 42 14.44 -12.03 0.82
N GLY A 43 14.04 -12.79 -0.20
CA GLY A 43 12.77 -13.54 -0.20
C GLY A 43 11.51 -12.69 -0.35
N HIS A 44 11.63 -11.44 -0.80
CA HIS A 44 10.48 -10.59 -1.08
C HIS A 44 9.81 -10.94 -2.41
N SER A 45 8.49 -10.91 -2.43
CA SER A 45 7.67 -11.16 -3.63
C SER A 45 7.83 -10.09 -4.71
N SER A 46 8.30 -8.89 -4.37
CA SER A 46 8.49 -7.79 -5.30
C SER A 46 9.50 -6.75 -4.79
N ARG A 47 9.98 -5.91 -5.70
CA ARG A 47 10.79 -4.72 -5.39
C ARG A 47 10.07 -3.77 -4.42
N GLN A 48 8.75 -3.63 -4.58
CA GLN A 48 7.95 -2.77 -3.70
C GLN A 48 7.94 -3.30 -2.26
N ALA A 49 7.80 -4.62 -2.07
CA ALA A 49 7.82 -5.23 -0.75
C ALA A 49 9.17 -4.99 -0.04
N LEU A 50 10.29 -5.14 -0.76
CA LEU A 50 11.63 -4.80 -0.25
C LEU A 50 11.72 -3.32 0.16
N ILE A 51 11.33 -2.40 -0.72
CA ILE A 51 11.41 -0.96 -0.46
C ILE A 51 10.56 -0.58 0.76
N LEU A 52 9.34 -1.10 0.85
CA LEU A 52 8.47 -0.84 1.99
C LEU A 52 9.05 -1.40 3.29
N ASP A 53 9.60 -2.61 3.26
CA ASP A 53 10.21 -3.23 4.43
C ASP A 53 11.39 -2.42 4.95
N ALA A 54 12.25 -1.93 4.05
CA ALA A 54 13.37 -1.06 4.41
C ALA A 54 12.91 0.30 4.98
N LEU A 55 11.76 0.82 4.53
CA LEU A 55 11.22 2.11 4.98
C LEU A 55 10.38 2.02 6.27
N LYS A 56 9.93 0.83 6.67
CA LYS A 56 9.14 0.61 7.91
C LYS A 56 9.69 1.35 9.13
N PRO A 57 10.99 1.26 9.50
CA PRO A 57 11.50 1.93 10.69
C PRO A 57 11.38 3.47 10.61
N LEU A 58 11.58 4.06 9.43
CA LEU A 58 11.47 5.50 9.22
C LEU A 58 10.01 5.96 9.30
N ILE A 59 9.08 5.19 8.73
CA ILE A 59 7.64 5.44 8.79
C ILE A 59 7.13 5.31 10.24
N ALA A 60 7.61 4.31 10.97
CA ALA A 60 7.27 4.14 12.38
C ALA A 60 7.75 5.34 13.21
N ALA A 61 8.99 5.78 13.00
CA ALA A 61 9.55 6.95 13.67
C ALA A 61 8.77 8.24 13.36
N SER A 62 8.40 8.49 12.10
CA SER A 62 7.63 9.69 11.72
C SER A 62 6.23 9.73 12.35
N THR A 63 5.63 8.55 12.55
CA THR A 63 4.31 8.44 13.17
C THR A 63 4.36 8.77 14.67
N GLN A 64 5.45 8.38 15.36
CA GLN A 64 5.61 8.68 16.79
C GLN A 64 5.92 10.16 17.07
N ILE A 65 6.59 10.85 16.14
CA ILE A 65 6.89 12.30 16.28
C ILE A 65 5.64 13.17 16.07
N SER A 66 4.65 12.66 15.35
CA SER A 66 3.42 13.40 15.02
C SER A 66 2.26 13.13 15.98
N SER A 67 2.52 12.47 17.11
CA SER A 67 1.52 12.12 18.14
C SER A 67 1.67 12.98 19.39
#